data_AF-A0A734HU22-F1
#
_entry.id   AF-A0A734HU22-F1
#
_cell.length_a   1.000
_cell.length_b   1.000
_cell.length_c   1.000
_cell.angle_alpha   90.00
_cell.angle_beta   90.00
_cell.angle_gamma   90.00
#
_symmetry.space_group_name_H-M   'P 1'
#
loop_
_entity.id
_entity.type
_entity.pdbx_description
1 polymer ?
#
loop_
_entity_poly.entity_id
_entity_poly.type
_entity_poly.pdbx_seq_one_letter_code
_entity_poly.pdbx_strand_id
1 'polypeptide(L)'
;LALLAWLGIGELNYEKIQKIKKLYEKAKDEDLQSDTSLLTWFLEVKDYPDRERYLKVIMRALSFDLSYMTELEDKIRTSAIVSDICRVILFISLDNYADLIAISIKNDKNLILTEVLSIIEQVWLTEEWLIDSPSRVFVVEEKQIYYFHLLNNFFQTLPDACFIDGDQKENIISIIIKIIDDKEDVN
;
A
#
# COMPACT_ATOMS: atom_id res chain seq x y z
N LEU A 1 0.45 -1.07 -24.41
CA LEU A 1 1.14 -0.16 -23.45
C LEU A 1 1.22 1.30 -23.91
N ALA A 2 1.85 1.62 -25.05
CA ALA A 2 2.09 3.02 -25.47
C ALA A 2 0.82 3.88 -25.59
N LEU A 3 -0.26 3.34 -26.17
CA LEU A 3 -1.55 4.04 -26.25
C LEU A 3 -2.13 4.36 -24.87
N LEU A 4 -2.13 3.37 -23.96
CA LEU A 4 -2.63 3.53 -22.59
C LEU A 4 -1.80 4.57 -21.81
N ALA A 5 -0.48 4.58 -22.01
CA ALA A 5 0.40 5.57 -21.43
C ALA A 5 0.05 6.99 -21.90
N TRP A 6 -0.20 7.16 -23.21
CA TRP A 6 -0.49 8.46 -23.80
C TRP A 6 -1.82 9.01 -23.30
N LEU A 7 -2.85 8.18 -23.28
CA LEU A 7 -4.17 8.55 -22.77
C LEU A 7 -4.20 8.76 -21.24
N GLY A 8 -3.44 7.96 -20.48
CA GLY A 8 -3.50 7.95 -19.02
C GLY A 8 -2.64 9.01 -18.34
N ILE A 9 -1.53 9.41 -18.96
CA ILE A 9 -0.56 10.37 -18.38
C ILE A 9 -0.67 11.76 -19.02
N GLY A 10 -1.11 11.85 -20.28
CA GLY A 10 -1.15 13.10 -21.04
C GLY A 10 0.21 13.42 -21.64
N GLU A 11 0.84 14.54 -21.24
CA GLU A 11 2.17 14.96 -21.73
C GLU A 11 3.26 13.94 -21.37
N LEU A 12 3.40 12.93 -22.22
CA LEU A 12 4.45 11.92 -22.14
C LEU A 12 5.77 12.50 -22.66
N ASN A 13 6.79 12.41 -21.83
CA ASN A 13 8.18 12.57 -22.25
C ASN A 13 8.88 11.20 -22.16
N TYR A 14 10.14 11.15 -22.60
CA TYR A 14 10.92 9.91 -22.59
C TYR A 14 11.01 9.29 -21.18
N GLU A 15 11.26 10.11 -20.14
CA GLU A 15 11.37 9.64 -18.76
C GLU A 15 10.08 8.97 -18.27
N LYS A 16 8.92 9.59 -18.50
CA LYS A 16 7.61 9.03 -18.12
C LYS A 16 7.35 7.69 -18.82
N ILE A 17 7.72 7.57 -20.10
CA ILE A 17 7.59 6.32 -20.85
C ILE A 17 8.48 5.23 -20.26
N GLN A 18 9.73 5.56 -19.91
CA GLN A 18 10.64 4.59 -19.29
C GLN A 18 10.14 4.10 -17.92
N LYS A 19 9.60 5.01 -17.09
CA LYS A 19 8.97 4.65 -15.82
C LYS A 19 7.81 3.66 -16.01
N ILE A 20 6.95 3.87 -17.00
CA ILE A 20 5.82 2.96 -17.31
C ILE A 20 6.33 1.62 -17.82
N LYS A 21 7.34 1.61 -18.70
CA LYS A 21 7.94 0.37 -19.20
C LYS A 21 8.54 -0.45 -18.07
N LYS A 22 9.33 0.18 -17.19
CA LYS A 22 9.94 -0.48 -16.02
C LYS A 22 8.88 -1.12 -15.13
N LEU A 23 7.80 -0.40 -14.81
CA LEU A 23 6.71 -0.96 -14.01
C LEU A 23 6.00 -2.13 -14.69
N TYR A 24 5.77 -2.02 -16.01
CA TYR A 24 5.12 -3.08 -16.78
C TYR A 24 6.01 -4.33 -16.91
N GLU A 25 7.31 -4.15 -17.16
CA GLU A 25 8.30 -5.23 -17.20
C GLU A 25 8.42 -5.92 -15.84
N LYS A 26 8.48 -5.16 -14.75
CA LYS A 26 8.44 -5.72 -13.37
C LYS A 26 7.20 -6.56 -13.11
N ALA A 27 6.03 -6.17 -13.64
CA ALA A 27 4.80 -6.94 -13.50
C ALA A 27 4.76 -8.23 -14.36
N LYS A 28 5.65 -8.34 -15.36
CA LYS A 28 5.74 -9.49 -16.27
C LYS A 28 6.91 -10.41 -15.94
N ASP A 29 7.77 -9.99 -15.03
CA ASP A 29 8.95 -10.75 -14.62
C ASP A 29 8.51 -11.99 -13.84
N GLU A 30 8.81 -13.16 -14.39
CA GLU A 30 8.39 -14.46 -13.87
C GLU A 30 9.31 -14.94 -12.74
N ASP A 31 10.50 -14.37 -12.62
CA ASP A 31 11.50 -14.74 -11.61
C ASP A 31 11.28 -13.99 -10.28
N LEU A 32 10.44 -12.95 -10.27
CA LEU A 32 10.16 -12.10 -9.11
C LEU A 32 8.99 -12.59 -8.22
N GLN A 33 8.55 -13.85 -8.37
CA GLN A 33 7.36 -14.39 -7.69
C GLN A 33 7.37 -14.24 -6.15
N SER A 34 8.53 -14.15 -5.50
CA SER A 34 8.63 -13.94 -4.05
C SER A 34 8.72 -12.47 -3.63
N ASP A 35 9.03 -11.56 -4.56
CA ASP A 35 9.54 -10.22 -4.24
C ASP A 35 8.57 -9.10 -4.62
N THR A 36 7.49 -9.39 -5.35
CA THR A 36 6.47 -8.38 -5.67
C THR A 36 5.35 -8.40 -4.63
N SER A 37 5.43 -7.45 -3.70
CA SER A 37 4.41 -7.18 -2.70
C SER A 37 3.67 -5.86 -2.96
N LEU A 38 2.53 -5.65 -2.30
CA LEU A 38 1.77 -4.39 -2.29
C LEU A 38 2.64 -3.20 -1.82
N LEU A 39 3.47 -3.37 -0.80
CA LEU A 39 4.46 -2.37 -0.36
C LEU A 39 5.51 -2.13 -1.44
N THR A 40 5.98 -3.19 -2.10
CA THR A 40 6.96 -3.07 -3.19
C THR A 40 6.42 -2.20 -4.33
N TRP A 41 5.16 -2.38 -4.70
CA TRP A 41 4.51 -1.53 -5.71
C TRP A 41 4.39 -0.08 -5.27
N PHE A 42 4.05 0.18 -4.01
CA PHE A 42 4.02 1.54 -3.48
C PHE A 42 5.41 2.19 -3.50
N LEU A 43 6.45 1.49 -3.03
CA LEU A 43 7.81 2.01 -2.96
C LEU A 43 8.38 2.35 -4.34
N GLU A 44 8.02 1.61 -5.39
CA GLU A 44 8.44 1.93 -6.77
C GLU A 44 7.87 3.27 -7.29
N VAL A 45 6.70 3.68 -6.80
CA VAL A 45 6.01 4.89 -7.30
C VAL A 45 5.93 6.01 -6.27
N LYS A 46 6.47 5.82 -5.06
CA LYS A 46 6.30 6.77 -3.94
C LYS A 46 6.73 8.20 -4.30
N ASP A 47 7.78 8.32 -5.12
CA ASP A 47 8.40 9.58 -5.54
C ASP A 47 7.88 10.08 -6.90
N TYR A 48 6.90 9.40 -7.52
CA TYR A 48 6.37 9.80 -8.82
C TYR A 48 5.31 10.90 -8.66
N PRO A 49 5.44 12.03 -9.35
CA PRO A 49 4.32 12.97 -9.51
C PRO A 49 3.15 12.24 -10.18
N ASP A 50 1.93 12.44 -9.68
CA ASP A 50 0.72 11.76 -10.16
C ASP A 50 0.83 10.21 -10.16
N ARG A 51 1.54 9.62 -9.19
CA ARG A 51 1.78 8.17 -9.02
C ARG A 51 0.55 7.27 -9.29
N GLU A 52 -0.63 7.72 -8.88
CA GLU A 52 -1.89 7.01 -9.13
C GLU A 52 -2.15 6.79 -10.63
N ARG A 53 -1.83 7.77 -11.49
CA ARG A 53 -2.02 7.65 -12.94
C ARG A 53 -1.10 6.62 -13.56
N TYR A 54 0.15 6.53 -13.10
CA TYR A 54 1.09 5.50 -13.55
C TYR A 54 0.56 4.11 -13.23
N LEU A 55 0.16 3.89 -11.97
CA LEU A 55 -0.43 2.62 -11.55
C LEU A 55 -1.70 2.26 -12.34
N LYS A 56 -2.59 3.24 -12.59
CA LYS A 56 -3.79 3.03 -13.41
C LYS A 56 -3.48 2.66 -14.87
N VAL A 57 -2.36 3.12 -15.44
CA VAL A 57 -1.91 2.69 -16.78
C VAL A 57 -1.48 1.23 -16.75
N ILE A 58 -0.69 0.83 -15.75
CA ILE A 58 -0.22 -0.55 -15.60
C ILE A 58 -1.39 -1.49 -15.34
N MET A 59 -2.28 -1.15 -14.41
CA MET A 59 -3.51 -1.90 -14.11
C MET A 59 -4.30 -2.19 -15.39
N ARG A 60 -4.58 -1.15 -16.21
CA ARG A 60 -5.31 -1.32 -17.48
C ARG A 60 -4.57 -2.20 -18.48
N ALA A 61 -3.23 -2.08 -18.56
CA ALA A 61 -2.43 -2.90 -19.46
C ALA A 61 -2.47 -4.38 -19.04
N LEU A 62 -2.29 -4.66 -17.74
CA LEU A 62 -2.34 -6.03 -17.21
C LEU A 62 -3.73 -6.64 -17.31
N SER A 63 -4.79 -5.88 -17.02
CA SER A 63 -6.18 -6.35 -17.20
C SER A 63 -6.51 -6.64 -18.66
N PHE A 64 -5.96 -5.85 -19.59
CA PHE A 64 -6.08 -6.14 -21.02
C PHE A 64 -5.37 -7.47 -21.36
N ASP A 65 -4.12 -7.65 -20.96
CA ASP A 65 -3.37 -8.88 -21.23
C ASP A 65 -4.05 -10.11 -20.62
N LEU A 66 -4.59 -9.99 -19.41
CA LEU A 66 -5.31 -11.05 -18.70
C LEU A 66 -6.43 -11.66 -19.55
N SER A 67 -7.10 -10.84 -20.37
CA SER A 67 -8.16 -11.29 -21.27
C SER A 67 -7.67 -12.16 -22.45
N TYR A 68 -6.36 -12.13 -22.75
CA TYR A 68 -5.73 -12.91 -23.82
C TYR A 68 -4.87 -14.07 -23.30
N MET A 69 -4.62 -14.15 -21.99
CA MET A 69 -3.83 -15.23 -21.40
C MET A 69 -4.55 -16.58 -21.56
N THR A 70 -3.78 -17.64 -21.82
CA THR A 70 -4.29 -19.01 -21.91
C THR A 70 -3.95 -19.81 -20.66
N GLU A 71 -2.73 -19.70 -20.18
CA GLU A 71 -2.23 -20.44 -19.01
C GLU A 71 -2.88 -19.95 -17.71
N LEU A 72 -3.31 -20.90 -16.88
CA LEU A 72 -3.97 -20.60 -15.62
C LEU A 72 -3.01 -19.95 -14.61
N GLU A 73 -1.76 -20.39 -14.58
CA GLU A 73 -0.72 -19.85 -13.70
C GLU A 73 -0.47 -18.36 -13.98
N ASP A 74 -0.32 -17.99 -15.25
CA ASP A 74 -0.18 -16.59 -15.67
C ASP A 74 -1.39 -15.73 -15.30
N LYS A 75 -2.60 -16.30 -15.40
CA LYS A 75 -3.83 -15.61 -14.99
C LYS A 75 -3.87 -15.35 -13.50
N ILE A 76 -3.55 -16.36 -12.69
CA ILE A 76 -3.52 -16.24 -11.22
C ILE A 76 -2.48 -15.18 -10.84
N ARG A 77 -1.25 -15.29 -11.35
CA ARG A 77 -0.18 -14.31 -11.11
C ARG A 77 -0.58 -12.89 -11.50
N THR A 78 -1.05 -12.70 -12.73
CA THR A 78 -1.40 -11.36 -13.24
C THR A 78 -2.59 -10.77 -12.50
N SER A 79 -3.58 -11.57 -12.12
CA SER A 79 -4.73 -11.10 -11.33
C SER A 79 -4.34 -10.69 -9.91
N ALA A 80 -3.40 -11.40 -9.27
CA ALA A 80 -2.85 -11.01 -7.98
C ALA A 80 -2.15 -9.64 -8.06
N ILE A 81 -1.28 -9.44 -9.06
CA ILE A 81 -0.60 -8.15 -9.29
C ILE A 81 -1.62 -7.03 -9.55
N VAL A 82 -2.66 -7.27 -10.35
CA VAL A 82 -3.72 -6.29 -10.58
C VAL A 82 -4.44 -5.94 -9.26
N SER A 83 -4.72 -6.94 -8.42
CA SER A 83 -5.33 -6.73 -7.10
C SER A 83 -4.45 -5.86 -6.20
N ASP A 84 -3.15 -6.13 -6.14
CA ASP A 84 -2.22 -5.34 -5.32
C ASP A 84 -2.09 -3.90 -5.84
N ILE A 85 -1.99 -3.70 -7.16
CA ILE A 85 -1.98 -2.36 -7.76
C ILE A 85 -3.28 -1.60 -7.44
N CYS A 86 -4.44 -2.27 -7.51
CA CYS A 86 -5.72 -1.68 -7.11
C CYS A 86 -5.71 -1.24 -5.64
N ARG A 87 -5.20 -2.08 -4.74
CA ARG A 87 -5.07 -1.74 -3.31
C ARG A 87 -4.13 -0.55 -3.10
N VAL A 88 -2.97 -0.51 -3.75
CA VAL A 88 -2.06 0.64 -3.67
C VAL A 88 -2.74 1.93 -4.17
N ILE A 89 -3.51 1.86 -5.25
CA ILE A 89 -4.31 3.00 -5.73
C ILE A 89 -5.32 3.44 -4.66
N LEU A 90 -6.02 2.50 -4.01
CA LEU A 90 -6.94 2.82 -2.92
C LEU A 90 -6.20 3.52 -1.78
N PHE A 91 -5.05 3.03 -1.34
CA PHE A 91 -4.24 3.68 -0.31
C PHE A 91 -3.77 5.10 -0.70
N ILE A 92 -3.36 5.29 -1.95
CA ILE A 92 -3.02 6.62 -2.48
C ILE A 92 -4.26 7.53 -2.57
N SER A 93 -5.46 6.98 -2.74
CA SER A 93 -6.69 7.79 -2.78
C SER A 93 -7.17 8.22 -1.39
N LEU A 94 -6.73 7.53 -0.34
CA LEU A 94 -7.04 7.83 1.06
C LEU A 94 -6.14 8.91 1.66
N ASP A 95 -5.41 9.64 0.81
CA ASP A 95 -4.23 10.34 1.26
C ASP A 95 -4.50 11.60 2.11
N ASN A 96 -5.76 12.06 2.15
CA ASN A 96 -6.27 13.00 3.16
C ASN A 96 -6.15 12.47 4.61
N TYR A 97 -6.42 11.18 4.84
CA TYR A 97 -6.33 10.60 6.18
C TYR A 97 -4.88 10.31 6.58
N ALA A 98 -4.05 9.86 5.64
CA ALA A 98 -2.62 9.71 5.87
C ALA A 98 -1.96 11.07 6.19
N ASP A 99 -2.41 12.15 5.54
CA ASP A 99 -1.98 13.51 5.87
C ASP A 99 -2.36 13.91 7.30
N LEU A 100 -3.57 13.58 7.76
CA LEU A 100 -4.00 13.88 9.13
C LEU A 100 -3.11 13.20 10.17
N ILE A 101 -2.73 11.94 9.96
CA ILE A 101 -1.78 11.24 10.84
C ILE A 101 -0.43 11.94 10.78
N ALA A 102 0.14 12.07 9.57
CA ALA A 102 1.45 12.66 9.33
C ALA A 102 1.59 14.06 9.96
N ILE A 103 0.58 14.93 9.80
CA ILE A 103 0.55 16.26 10.42
C ILE A 103 0.54 16.17 11.95
N SER A 104 -0.29 15.28 12.50
CA SER A 104 -0.49 15.15 13.95
C SER A 104 0.78 14.70 14.69
N ILE A 105 1.57 13.83 14.06
CA ILE A 105 2.87 13.37 14.57
C ILE A 105 4.09 14.06 13.94
N LYS A 106 3.89 15.07 13.07
CA LYS A 106 4.92 15.85 12.35
C LYS A 106 5.90 14.96 11.57
N ASN A 107 5.38 14.03 10.78
CA ASN A 107 6.18 13.08 10.03
C ASN A 107 5.89 13.09 8.52
N ASP A 108 6.68 12.34 7.76
CA ASP A 108 6.50 12.18 6.32
C ASP A 108 5.31 11.27 6.00
N LYS A 109 4.44 11.72 5.12
CA LYS A 109 3.24 10.99 4.67
C LYS A 109 3.58 9.64 4.04
N ASN A 110 4.63 9.58 3.21
CA ASN A 110 5.01 8.34 2.56
C ASN A 110 5.57 7.34 3.57
N LEU A 111 6.23 7.82 4.64
CA LEU A 111 6.64 6.96 5.75
C LEU A 111 5.44 6.34 6.47
N ILE A 112 4.40 7.11 6.73
CA ILE A 112 3.15 6.58 7.35
C ILE A 112 2.44 5.59 6.43
N LEU A 113 2.33 5.90 5.14
CA LEU A 113 1.76 4.98 4.16
C LEU A 113 2.61 3.70 4.07
N THR A 114 3.94 3.78 4.06
CA THR A 114 4.82 2.62 4.10
C THR A 114 4.55 1.73 5.31
N GLU A 115 4.39 2.32 6.50
CA GLU A 115 4.10 1.55 7.72
C GLU A 115 2.71 0.90 7.67
N VAL A 116 1.69 1.62 7.22
CA VAL A 116 0.33 1.07 7.03
C VAL A 116 0.33 -0.13 6.09
N LEU A 117 1.00 0.00 4.95
CA LEU A 117 1.12 -1.10 3.98
C LEU A 117 1.91 -2.26 4.60
N SER A 118 2.96 -1.97 5.36
CA SER A 118 3.75 -3.00 6.06
C SER A 118 2.91 -3.79 7.07
N ILE A 119 2.01 -3.11 7.80
CA ILE A 119 1.06 -3.74 8.73
C ILE A 119 0.12 -4.70 7.97
N ILE A 120 -0.41 -4.27 6.83
CA ILE A 120 -1.35 -5.08 6.02
C ILE A 120 -0.65 -6.28 5.40
N GLU A 121 0.61 -6.15 5.03
CA GLU A 121 1.39 -7.28 4.50
C GLU A 121 1.82 -8.29 5.57
N GLN A 122 1.72 -7.96 6.86
CA GLN A 122 1.97 -8.94 7.91
C GLN A 122 0.85 -9.99 7.94
N VAL A 123 1.10 -11.14 7.30
CA VAL A 123 0.21 -12.32 7.34
C VAL A 123 -0.06 -12.77 8.78
N TRP A 124 0.96 -12.70 9.64
CA TRP A 124 0.88 -13.04 11.05
C TRP A 124 1.25 -11.83 11.91
N LEU A 125 0.39 -10.81 11.89
CA LEU A 125 0.60 -9.63 12.71
C LEU A 125 0.56 -10.00 14.19
N THR A 126 1.64 -9.69 14.91
CA THR A 126 1.71 -9.86 16.36
C THR A 126 1.71 -8.51 17.06
N GLU A 127 1.32 -8.52 18.33
CA GLU A 127 1.42 -7.35 19.20
C GLU A 127 2.87 -6.86 19.33
N GLU A 128 3.83 -7.78 19.51
CA GLU A 128 5.26 -7.47 19.60
C GLU A 128 5.79 -6.77 18.33
N TRP A 129 5.27 -7.13 17.15
CA TRP A 129 5.66 -6.45 15.93
C TRP A 129 5.03 -5.06 15.81
N LEU A 130 3.76 -4.94 16.24
CA LEU A 130 2.99 -3.70 16.10
C LEU A 130 3.36 -2.65 17.15
N ILE A 131 3.77 -3.06 18.36
CA ILE A 131 4.18 -2.14 19.43
C ILE A 131 5.39 -1.29 19.04
N ASP A 132 6.24 -1.81 18.15
CA ASP A 132 7.41 -1.14 17.58
C ASP A 132 7.08 -0.21 16.38
N SER A 133 5.83 -0.19 15.92
CA SER A 133 5.38 0.67 14.81
C SER A 133 5.73 2.16 14.99
N PRO A 134 5.49 2.79 16.16
CA PRO A 134 5.84 4.19 16.38
C PRO A 134 7.35 4.45 16.21
N SER A 135 8.20 3.47 16.57
CA SER A 135 9.66 3.59 16.42
C SER A 135 10.09 3.54 14.95
N ARG A 136 9.47 2.67 14.14
CA ARG A 136 9.73 2.58 12.68
C ARG A 136 9.36 3.86 11.94
N VAL A 137 8.35 4.57 12.43
CA VAL A 137 7.93 5.87 11.89
C VAL A 137 8.43 7.06 12.71
N PHE A 138 9.43 6.90 13.58
CA PHE A 138 10.05 7.98 14.36
C PHE A 138 9.07 8.87 15.16
N VAL A 139 8.01 8.28 15.71
CA VAL A 139 7.08 8.97 16.62
C VAL A 139 7.74 9.15 17.98
N VAL A 140 7.75 10.39 18.48
CA VAL A 140 8.26 10.73 19.82
C VAL A 140 7.47 9.99 20.91
N GLU A 141 8.15 9.59 21.98
CA GLU A 141 7.61 8.74 23.06
C GLU A 141 6.28 9.27 23.63
N GLU A 142 6.20 10.57 23.90
CA GLU A 142 5.02 11.28 24.41
C GLU A 142 3.77 11.18 23.50
N LYS A 143 3.95 10.85 22.22
CA LYS A 143 2.88 10.75 21.23
C LYS A 143 2.56 9.33 20.80
N GLN A 144 3.21 8.31 21.36
CA GLN A 144 3.03 6.93 20.90
C GLN A 144 1.60 6.40 21.12
N ILE A 145 1.00 6.66 22.29
CA ILE A 145 -0.40 6.24 22.56
C ILE A 145 -1.34 6.97 21.58
N TYR A 146 -1.15 8.28 21.42
CA TYR A 146 -1.93 9.07 20.47
C TYR A 146 -1.79 8.57 19.02
N TYR A 147 -0.59 8.14 18.61
CA TYR A 147 -0.36 7.51 17.32
C TYR A 147 -1.19 6.22 17.16
N PHE A 148 -1.27 5.36 18.18
CA PHE A 148 -2.11 4.16 18.11
C PHE A 148 -3.59 4.49 18.01
N HIS A 149 -4.10 5.53 18.67
CA HIS A 149 -5.47 6.00 18.45
C HIS A 149 -5.71 6.47 17.02
N LEU A 150 -4.77 7.23 16.45
CA LEU A 150 -4.83 7.67 15.06
C LEU A 150 -4.83 6.48 14.09
N LEU A 151 -3.99 5.48 14.37
CA LEU A 151 -3.88 4.26 13.58
C LEU A 151 -5.16 3.42 13.67
N ASN A 152 -5.74 3.27 14.86
CA ASN A 152 -7.03 2.60 15.07
C ASN A 152 -8.14 3.27 14.25
N ASN A 153 -8.27 4.60 14.37
CA ASN A 153 -9.25 5.37 13.61
C ASN A 153 -9.05 5.20 12.10
N PHE A 154 -7.79 5.21 11.65
CA PHE A 154 -7.46 4.99 10.25
C PHE A 154 -7.93 3.62 9.75
N PHE A 155 -7.54 2.53 10.42
CA PHE A 155 -7.95 1.18 10.03
C PHE A 155 -9.47 0.97 10.07
N GLN A 156 -10.18 1.60 11.01
CA GLN A 156 -11.65 1.56 11.05
C GLN A 156 -12.28 2.17 9.78
N THR A 157 -11.70 3.26 9.25
CA THR A 157 -12.22 3.95 8.05
C THR A 157 -11.87 3.27 6.73
N LEU A 158 -10.91 2.33 6.72
CA LEU A 158 -10.51 1.64 5.50
C LEU A 158 -11.65 0.74 4.96
N PRO A 159 -11.91 0.77 3.64
CA PRO A 159 -12.83 -0.18 3.01
C PRO A 159 -12.24 -1.59 3.01
N ASP A 160 -13.10 -2.61 3.06
CA ASP A 160 -12.70 -4.02 3.18
C ASP A 160 -11.77 -4.48 2.05
N ALA A 161 -11.87 -3.86 0.86
CA ALA A 161 -10.99 -4.13 -0.28
C ALA A 161 -9.49 -3.87 0.00
N CYS A 162 -9.16 -3.11 1.05
CA CYS A 162 -7.79 -2.84 1.46
C CYS A 162 -7.10 -4.03 2.15
N PHE A 163 -7.86 -5.00 2.63
CA PHE A 163 -7.37 -6.10 3.46
C PHE A 163 -7.19 -7.38 2.63
N ILE A 164 -6.33 -8.27 3.12
CA ILE A 164 -5.99 -9.54 2.46
C ILE A 164 -7.16 -10.52 2.55
N ASP A 165 -7.78 -10.61 3.73
CA ASP A 165 -8.91 -11.48 4.04
C ASP A 165 -9.96 -10.75 4.90
N GLY A 166 -11.08 -11.44 5.17
CA GLY A 166 -12.24 -10.88 5.88
C GLY A 166 -12.00 -10.59 7.36
N ASP A 167 -11.05 -11.26 8.00
CA ASP A 167 -10.82 -11.17 9.44
C ASP A 167 -9.65 -10.22 9.77
N GLN A 168 -8.78 -9.95 8.79
CA GLN A 168 -7.56 -9.16 8.98
C GLN A 168 -7.84 -7.78 9.59
N LYS A 169 -8.89 -7.07 9.15
CA LYS A 169 -9.25 -5.75 9.69
C LYS A 169 -9.54 -5.82 11.19
N GLU A 170 -10.36 -6.79 11.60
CA GLU A 170 -10.75 -6.99 13.00
C GLU A 170 -9.54 -7.39 13.85
N ASN A 171 -8.68 -8.27 13.33
CA ASN A 171 -7.45 -8.68 13.99
C ASN A 171 -6.49 -7.50 14.22
N ILE A 172 -6.25 -6.66 13.21
CA ILE A 172 -5.40 -5.45 13.33
C ILE A 172 -5.97 -4.52 14.41
N ILE A 173 -7.28 -4.21 14.33
CA ILE A 173 -7.94 -3.31 15.29
C ILE A 173 -7.86 -3.86 16.71
N SER A 174 -8.10 -5.16 16.90
CA SER A 174 -8.02 -5.82 18.20
C SER A 174 -6.64 -5.70 18.84
N ILE A 175 -5.57 -5.92 18.05
CA ILE A 175 -4.19 -5.76 18.54
C ILE A 175 -3.89 -4.30 18.90
N ILE A 176 -4.34 -3.33 18.09
CA ILE A 176 -4.13 -1.90 18.38
C ILE A 176 -4.85 -1.50 19.68
N ILE A 177 -6.09 -1.93 19.88
CA ILE A 177 -6.85 -1.65 21.10
C ILE A 177 -6.13 -2.24 22.32
N LYS A 178 -5.68 -3.49 22.22
CA LYS A 178 -4.91 -4.12 23.29
C LYS A 178 -3.65 -3.32 23.67
N ILE A 179 -2.88 -2.86 22.67
CA ILE A 179 -1.68 -2.04 22.92
C ILE A 179 -2.03 -0.70 23.58
N ILE A 180 -3.16 -0.09 23.23
CA ILE A 180 -3.64 1.14 23.86
C ILE A 180 -3.96 0.86 25.33
N ASP A 181 -4.79 -0.14 25.61
CA ASP A 181 -5.21 -0.52 26.96
C ASP A 181 -3.99 -0.82 27.85
N ASP A 182 -3.06 -1.64 27.36
CA ASP A 182 -1.84 -2.02 28.09
C ASP A 182 -0.91 -0.80 28.38
N LYS A 183 -0.91 0.22 27.52
CA LYS A 183 -0.11 1.45 27.73
C LYS A 183 -0.82 2.48 28.60
N GLU A 184 -2.14 2.49 28.65
CA GLU A 184 -2.93 3.36 29.53
C GLU A 184 -2.89 2.85 30.98
N ASP A 185 -2.91 1.53 31.19
CA ASP A 185 -2.83 0.91 32.53
C ASP A 185 -1.47 1.12 33.24
N VAL A 186 -0.43 1.48 32.48
CA VAL A 186 0.94 1.70 32.99
C VAL A 186 1.25 3.18 33.30
N ASN A 187 0.43 4.12 32.83
CA ASN A 187 0.58 5.58 33.05
C ASN A 187 -0.29 6.11 34.20
#